data_AF-A0ABD3F043-F1
#
_entry.id   AF-A0ABD3F043-F1
#
_cell.length_a   1.000
_cell.length_b   1.000
_cell.length_c   1.000
_cell.angle_alpha   90.00
_cell.angle_beta   90.00
_cell.angle_gamma   90.00
#
_symmetry.space_group_name_H-M   'P 1'
#
loop_
_entity.id
_entity.type
_entity.pdbx_description
1 polymer ?
#
loop_
_entity_poly.entity_id
_entity_poly.type
_entity_poly.pdbx_seq_one_letter_code
_entity_poly.pdbx_strand_id
1 'polypeptide(L)'
;MFFAAFGYVLSDVCADSITVQLAQREPLEKRGKTQSCIYTVRTAMVIFGEILVAFFFNGEEYGGTFDFSLSFPQVMIIVTVLTLTVFPMTWYYIHEEKAQAADFRGYITDFWNLLFARHVPDHRVPLLRWDLCQHHVHG
;
A
#
# COMPACT_ATOMS: atom_id res chain seq x y z
N MET A 1 14.45 12.58 8.26
CA MET A 1 13.63 12.60 7.02
C MET A 1 13.91 11.42 6.10
N PHE A 2 15.17 11.06 5.81
CA PHE A 2 15.50 9.94 4.92
C PHE A 2 14.80 8.62 5.28
N PHE A 3 14.97 8.12 6.52
CA PHE A 3 14.38 6.85 6.94
C PHE A 3 12.85 6.85 6.93
N ALA A 4 12.23 7.97 7.28
CA ALA A 4 10.76 8.10 7.27
C ALA A 4 10.22 8.06 5.83
N ALA A 5 10.84 8.79 4.91
CA ALA A 5 10.44 8.80 3.51
C ALA A 5 10.68 7.43 2.84
N PHE A 6 11.85 6.83 3.08
CA PHE A 6 12.16 5.50 2.58
C PHE A 6 11.18 4.45 3.12
N GLY A 7 10.93 4.44 4.43
CA GLY A 7 9.99 3.51 5.06
C GLY A 7 8.55 3.70 4.57
N TYR A 8 8.12 4.94 4.39
CA TYR A 8 6.81 5.26 3.82
C TYR A 8 6.65 4.67 2.41
N VAL A 9 7.59 4.97 1.50
CA VAL A 9 7.53 4.48 0.12
C VAL A 9 7.60 2.95 0.08
N LEU A 10 8.49 2.34 0.86
CA LEU A 10 8.64 0.88 0.93
C LEU A 10 7.35 0.21 1.42
N SER A 11 6.76 0.71 2.51
CA SER A 11 5.51 0.17 3.04
C SER A 11 4.35 0.32 2.05
N ASP A 12 4.30 1.45 1.34
CA ASP A 12 3.23 1.76 0.39
C ASP A 12 3.27 0.84 -0.82
N VAL A 13 4.46 0.65 -1.42
CA VAL A 13 4.62 -0.26 -2.57
C VAL A 13 4.40 -1.73 -2.19
N CYS A 14 4.81 -2.13 -0.98
CA CYS A 14 4.53 -3.48 -0.48
C CYS A 14 3.03 -3.70 -0.31
N ALA A 15 2.32 -2.77 0.34
CA ALA A 15 0.87 -2.86 0.49
C ALA A 15 0.17 -2.95 -0.87
N ASP A 16 0.49 -2.06 -1.81
CA ASP A 16 -0.11 -2.06 -3.15
C ASP A 16 0.15 -3.37 -3.91
N SER A 17 1.35 -3.95 -3.79
CA SER A 17 1.67 -5.25 -4.40
C SER A 17 0.78 -6.39 -3.90
N ILE A 18 0.45 -6.40 -2.60
CA ILE A 18 -0.45 -7.40 -1.99
C ILE A 18 -1.88 -7.18 -2.48
N THR A 19 -2.32 -5.92 -2.60
CA THR A 19 -3.68 -5.60 -3.07
C THR A 19 -3.93 -6.10 -4.49
N VAL A 20 -2.92 -6.03 -5.36
CA VAL A 20 -3.01 -6.54 -6.74
C VAL A 20 -3.16 -8.05 -6.74
N GLN A 21 -2.37 -8.76 -5.92
CA GLN A 21 -2.50 -10.21 -5.77
C GLN A 21 -3.89 -10.61 -5.27
N LEU A 22 -4.43 -9.86 -4.31
CA LEU A 22 -5.78 -10.09 -3.79
C LEU A 22 -6.87 -9.79 -4.84
N ALA A 23 -6.74 -8.70 -5.59
CA ALA A 23 -7.67 -8.35 -6.67
C ALA A 23 -7.63 -9.36 -7.83
N GLN A 24 -6.49 -10.02 -8.08
CA GLN A 24 -6.36 -11.07 -9.09
C GLN A 24 -7.05 -12.38 -8.67
N ARG A 25 -7.24 -12.63 -7.37
CA ARG A 25 -7.99 -13.78 -6.84
C ARG A 25 -9.51 -13.62 -6.96
N GLU A 26 -10.01 -12.43 -7.30
CA GLU A 26 -11.45 -12.19 -7.46
C GLU A 26 -12.02 -12.82 -8.75
N PRO A 27 -13.26 -13.33 -8.72
CA PRO A 27 -13.94 -13.77 -9.94
C PRO A 27 -14.11 -12.61 -10.92
N LEU A 28 -14.00 -12.89 -12.23
CA LEU A 28 -14.01 -11.91 -13.30
C LEU A 28 -15.20 -10.93 -13.24
N GLU A 29 -16.37 -11.39 -12.80
CA GLU A 29 -17.60 -10.60 -12.68
C GLU A 29 -17.55 -9.50 -11.59
N LYS A 30 -16.65 -9.62 -10.61
CA LYS A 30 -16.53 -8.69 -9.47
C LYS A 30 -15.16 -8.02 -9.38
N ARG A 31 -14.29 -8.29 -10.35
CA ARG A 31 -12.89 -7.86 -10.37
C ARG A 31 -12.77 -6.34 -10.23
N GLY A 32 -11.98 -5.91 -9.24
CA GLY A 32 -11.73 -4.50 -8.94
C GLY A 32 -12.54 -3.94 -7.77
N LYS A 33 -13.50 -4.70 -7.21
CA LYS A 33 -14.24 -4.29 -6.02
C LYS A 33 -13.34 -4.28 -4.78
N THR A 34 -12.52 -5.31 -4.58
CA THR A 34 -11.57 -5.33 -3.47
C THR A 34 -10.54 -4.20 -3.58
N GLN A 35 -10.00 -3.98 -4.77
CA GLN A 35 -9.06 -2.88 -5.01
C GLN A 35 -9.70 -1.52 -4.72
N SER A 36 -10.92 -1.27 -5.23
CA SER A 36 -11.66 -0.04 -4.96
C SER A 36 -11.92 0.15 -3.46
N CYS A 37 -12.34 -0.90 -2.76
CA CYS A 37 -12.59 -0.84 -1.31
C CYS A 37 -11.33 -0.42 -0.53
N ILE A 38 -10.18 -1.03 -0.84
CA ILE A 38 -8.92 -0.74 -0.16
C ILE A 38 -8.48 0.71 -0.40
N TYR A 39 -8.56 1.20 -1.65
CA TYR A 39 -8.23 2.60 -1.94
C TYR A 39 -9.22 3.57 -1.30
N THR A 40 -10.51 3.23 -1.20
CA THR A 40 -11.48 4.05 -0.47
C THR A 40 -11.12 4.17 1.01
N VAL A 41 -10.77 3.05 1.66
CA VAL A 41 -10.33 3.06 3.07
C VAL A 41 -9.06 3.88 3.23
N ARG A 42 -8.08 3.73 2.33
CA ARG A 42 -6.85 4.54 2.30
C ARG A 42 -7.17 6.03 2.26
N THR A 43 -7.97 6.47 1.29
CA THR A 43 -8.35 7.88 1.14
C THR A 43 -9.11 8.40 2.36
N ALA A 44 -10.03 7.61 2.93
CA ALA A 44 -10.76 8.00 4.13
C ALA A 44 -9.83 8.23 5.34
N MET A 45 -8.80 7.38 5.51
CA MET A 45 -7.81 7.56 6.57
C MET A 45 -6.91 8.79 6.36
N VAL A 46 -6.56 9.10 5.10
CA VAL A 46 -5.83 10.34 4.76
C VAL A 46 -6.66 11.56 5.15
N ILE A 47 -7.93 11.60 4.74
CA ILE A 47 -8.86 12.69 5.09
C ILE A 47 -8.98 12.84 6.61
N PHE A 48 -9.08 11.72 7.34
CA PHE A 48 -9.11 11.76 8.80
C PHE A 48 -7.84 12.38 9.40
N GLY A 49 -6.66 12.04 8.88
CA GLY A 49 -5.39 12.64 9.28
C GLY A 49 -5.33 14.15 8.99
N GLU A 50 -5.83 14.58 7.83
CA GLU A 50 -5.94 15.99 7.47
C GLU A 50 -6.86 16.76 8.41
N ILE A 51 -8.04 16.21 8.74
CA ILE A 51 -8.97 16.81 9.70
C ILE A 51 -8.32 16.97 11.08
N LEU A 52 -7.60 15.94 11.54
CA LEU A 52 -6.89 15.97 12.81
C LEU A 52 -5.89 17.15 12.84
N VAL A 53 -5.00 17.24 11.85
CA VAL A 53 -4.01 18.32 11.78
C VAL A 53 -4.69 19.68 11.62
N ALA A 54 -5.69 19.78 10.73
CA ALA A 54 -6.39 21.02 10.47
C ALA A 54 -7.10 21.57 11.70
N PHE A 55 -7.68 20.70 12.55
CA PHE A 55 -8.39 21.11 13.75
C PHE A 55 -7.43 21.44 14.90
N PHE A 56 -6.41 20.60 15.15
CA PHE A 56 -5.52 20.77 16.29
C PHE A 56 -4.42 21.83 16.09
N PHE A 57 -4.10 22.18 14.85
CA PHE A 57 -3.20 23.30 14.51
C PHE A 57 -3.96 24.58 14.08
N ASN A 58 -5.20 24.77 14.54
CA ASN A 58 -5.98 26.00 14.33
C ASN A 58 -6.13 26.87 15.59
N GLY A 59 -5.28 26.69 16.59
CA GLY A 59 -5.28 27.57 17.75
C GLY A 59 -4.58 28.91 17.50
N GLU A 60 -4.66 29.81 18.47
CA GLU A 60 -4.08 31.16 18.42
C GLU A 60 -2.56 31.15 18.10
N GLU A 61 -1.81 30.19 18.65
CA GLU A 61 -0.36 30.01 18.39
C GLU A 61 -0.02 29.75 16.92
N TYR A 62 -0.97 29.22 16.16
CA TYR A 62 -0.83 28.91 14.73
C TYR A 62 -1.58 29.91 13.84
N GLY A 63 -2.07 31.01 14.42
CA GLY A 63 -2.81 32.07 13.70
C GLY A 63 -4.27 31.72 13.41
N GLY A 64 -4.83 30.73 14.11
CA GLY A 64 -6.26 30.38 14.03
C GLY A 64 -7.09 31.06 15.13
N THR A 65 -8.35 30.65 15.25
CA THR A 65 -9.34 31.27 16.16
C THR A 65 -9.76 30.38 17.32
N PHE A 66 -9.21 29.17 17.44
CA PHE A 66 -9.58 28.25 18.51
C PHE A 66 -8.79 28.52 19.80
N ASP A 67 -9.46 28.38 20.94
CA ASP A 67 -8.85 28.53 22.27
C ASP A 67 -7.93 27.35 22.66
N PHE A 68 -7.94 26.27 21.88
CA PHE A 68 -7.10 25.09 22.09
C PHE A 68 -6.24 24.80 20.85
N SER A 69 -4.95 24.56 21.07
CA SER A 69 -4.00 24.01 20.11
C SER A 69 -3.25 22.84 20.73
N LEU A 70 -2.87 21.86 19.91
CA LEU A 70 -1.84 20.90 20.31
C LEU A 70 -0.49 21.37 19.80
N SER A 71 0.53 21.24 20.64
CA SER A 71 1.90 21.43 20.19
C SER A 71 2.30 20.33 19.22
N PHE A 72 3.22 20.65 18.31
CA PHE A 72 3.75 19.68 17.33
C PHE A 72 4.22 18.35 17.96
N PRO A 73 4.98 18.33 19.07
CA PRO A 73 5.39 17.07 19.72
C PRO A 73 4.21 16.24 20.24
N GLN A 74 3.14 16.87 20.74
CA GLN A 74 1.96 16.15 21.22
C GLN A 74 1.25 15.41 20.08
N VAL A 75 1.08 16.06 18.93
CA VAL A 75 0.49 15.42 17.73
C VAL A 75 1.37 14.27 17.24
N MET A 76 2.70 14.43 17.25
CA MET A 76 3.61 13.35 16.86
C MET A 76 3.51 12.11 17.77
N ILE A 77 3.32 12.31 19.08
CA ILE A 77 3.12 11.20 20.03
C ILE A 77 1.80 10.49 19.73
N ILE A 78 0.71 11.23 19.51
CA ILE A 78 -0.61 10.66 19.17
C ILE A 78 -0.51 9.81 17.90
N VAL A 79 0.08 10.35 16.82
CA VAL A 79 0.25 9.63 15.55
C VAL A 79 1.14 8.39 15.73
N THR A 80 2.17 8.47 16.57
CA THR A 80 3.04 7.33 16.89
C THR A 80 2.26 6.21 17.58
N VAL A 81 1.42 6.53 18.57
CA VAL A 81 0.58 5.54 19.27
C VAL A 81 -0.43 4.89 18.32
N LEU A 82 -1.08 5.67 17.46
CA LEU A 82 -2.00 5.16 16.45
C LEU A 82 -1.29 4.20 15.48
N THR A 83 -0.10 4.57 14.99
CA THR A 83 0.68 3.74 14.07
C THR A 83 1.23 2.48 14.76
N LEU A 84 1.64 2.56 16.03
CA LEU A 84 2.11 1.41 16.80
C LEU A 84 1.04 0.32 16.94
N THR A 85 -0.23 0.71 16.99
CA THR A 85 -1.37 -0.22 17.05
C THR A 85 -1.57 -1.00 15.75
N VAL A 86 -1.06 -0.50 14.62
CA VAL A 86 -1.16 -1.16 13.31
C VAL A 86 -0.22 -2.37 13.21
N PHE A 87 0.96 -2.34 13.85
CA PHE A 87 1.91 -3.45 13.84
C PHE A 87 1.36 -4.78 14.36
N PRO A 88 0.70 -4.87 15.54
CA PRO A 88 0.10 -6.13 15.98
C PRO A 88 -1.07 -6.55 15.10
N MET A 89 -1.81 -5.59 14.51
CA MET A 89 -2.88 -5.91 13.56
C MET A 89 -2.31 -6.57 12.30
N THR A 90 -1.27 -6.01 11.69
CA THR A 90 -0.66 -6.62 10.49
C THR A 90 -0.04 -7.97 10.81
N TRP A 91 0.66 -8.09 11.94
CA TRP A 91 1.27 -9.36 12.36
C TRP A 91 0.25 -10.48 12.59
N TYR A 92 -0.89 -10.17 13.19
CA TYR A 92 -1.90 -11.18 13.54
C TYR A 92 -2.84 -11.51 12.37
N TYR A 93 -3.22 -10.52 11.55
CA TYR A 93 -4.21 -10.73 10.50
C TYR A 93 -3.61 -11.13 9.15
N ILE A 94 -2.40 -10.68 8.80
CA ILE A 94 -1.80 -10.96 7.51
C ILE A 94 -1.11 -12.34 7.53
N HIS A 95 -1.77 -13.31 6.91
CA HIS A 95 -1.19 -14.63 6.65
C HIS A 95 -0.86 -14.73 5.16
N GLU A 96 0.42 -14.56 4.82
CA GLU A 96 0.91 -14.77 3.45
C GLU A 96 1.33 -16.22 3.23
N GLU A 97 0.95 -16.77 2.08
CA GLU A 97 1.50 -18.05 1.60
C GLU A 97 2.96 -17.83 1.19
N LYS A 98 3.85 -18.75 1.60
CA LYS A 98 5.27 -18.64 1.26
C LYS A 98 5.48 -18.74 -0.24
N ALA A 99 5.88 -17.65 -0.88
CA ALA A 99 6.28 -17.64 -2.28
C ALA A 99 7.67 -18.28 -2.46
N GLN A 100 7.89 -18.96 -3.59
CA GLN A 100 9.24 -19.43 -3.97
C GLN A 100 10.15 -18.24 -4.28
N ALA A 101 11.44 -18.38 -3.96
CA ALA A 101 12.44 -17.35 -4.22
C ALA A 101 12.58 -17.12 -5.74
N ALA A 102 12.24 -15.93 -6.20
CA ALA A 102 12.44 -15.54 -7.60
C ALA A 102 13.94 -15.29 -7.88
N ASP A 103 14.40 -15.66 -9.08
CA ASP A 103 15.74 -15.29 -9.54
C ASP A 103 15.81 -13.78 -9.79
N PHE A 104 16.63 -13.08 -9.01
CA PHE A 104 16.76 -11.62 -9.04
C PHE A 104 17.24 -11.09 -10.39
N ARG A 105 18.16 -11.81 -11.04
CA ARG A 105 18.69 -11.40 -12.34
C ARG A 105 17.62 -11.53 -13.43
N GLY A 106 16.94 -12.68 -13.49
CA GLY A 106 15.78 -12.88 -14.36
C GLY A 106 14.69 -11.83 -14.14
N TYR A 107 14.35 -11.53 -12.89
CA TYR A 107 13.34 -10.54 -12.54
C TYR A 107 13.68 -9.13 -13.04
N ILE A 108 14.93 -8.69 -12.85
CA ILE A 108 15.39 -7.38 -13.34
C ILE A 108 15.39 -7.32 -14.86
N THR A 109 15.85 -8.37 -15.55
CA THR A 109 15.85 -8.42 -17.01
C THR A 109 14.42 -8.36 -17.56
N ASP A 110 13.49 -9.11 -16.98
CA ASP A 110 12.07 -9.06 -17.34
C ASP A 110 11.45 -7.70 -17.07
N PHE A 111 11.77 -7.08 -15.93
CA PHE A 111 11.33 -5.73 -15.61
C PHE A 111 11.81 -4.72 -16.67
N TRP A 112 13.10 -4.76 -17.05
CA TRP A 112 13.64 -3.88 -18.09
C TRP A 112 12.97 -4.12 -19.46
N ASN A 113 12.74 -5.38 -19.82
CA ASN A 113 12.04 -5.74 -21.05
C ASN A 113 10.60 -5.19 -21.06
N LEU A 114 9.89 -5.26 -19.93
CA LEU A 114 8.54 -4.69 -19.78
C LEU A 114 8.55 -3.17 -19.82
N LEU A 115 9.54 -2.53 -19.20
CA LEU A 115 9.68 -1.08 -19.17
C LEU A 115 9.86 -0.49 -20.59
N PHE A 116 10.63 -1.20 -21.43
CA PHE A 116 10.89 -0.79 -22.81
C PHE A 116 9.95 -1.40 -23.84
N ALA A 117 9.09 -2.35 -23.45
CA ALA A 117 8.03 -2.86 -24.31
C ALA A 117 6.98 -1.77 -24.57
N ARG A 118 6.87 -1.34 -25.82
CA ARG A 118 5.83 -0.41 -26.26
C ARG A 118 4.47 -1.11 -26.13
N HIS A 119 3.62 -0.61 -25.24
CA HIS A 119 2.22 -1.00 -25.00
C HIS A 119 1.61 -1.92 -26.10
N VAL A 120 1.64 -3.23 -25.89
CA VAL A 120 0.72 -4.15 -26.56
C VAL A 120 -0.33 -4.51 -25.53
N PRO A 121 -1.53 -3.90 -25.57
CA PRO A 121 -2.63 -4.29 -24.71
C PRO A 121 -3.17 -5.63 -25.23
N ASP A 122 -2.46 -6.72 -24.95
CA ASP A 122 -3.05 -8.04 -25.08
C ASP A 122 -3.68 -8.39 -23.73
N HIS A 123 -5.01 -8.25 -23.68
CA HIS A 123 -5.86 -8.61 -22.54
C HIS A 123 -5.70 -10.09 -22.11
N ARG A 124 -4.92 -10.91 -22.83
CA ARG A 124 -4.61 -12.31 -22.51
C ARG A 124 -3.28 -12.53 -21.76
N VAL A 125 -2.42 -11.53 -21.66
CA VAL A 125 -1.08 -11.68 -21.04
C VAL A 125 -1.10 -11.92 -19.53
N PRO A 126 -2.03 -11.33 -18.73
CA PRO A 126 -2.06 -11.62 -17.29
C PRO A 126 -2.53 -13.04 -16.97
N LEU A 127 -3.27 -13.72 -17.86
CA LEU A 127 -3.81 -15.06 -17.59
C LEU A 127 -2.83 -16.17 -18.03
N LEU A 128 -2.23 -16.06 -19.22
CA LEU A 128 -1.29 -17.08 -19.74
C LEU A 128 0.03 -17.17 -18.97
N ARG A 129 0.51 -16.08 -18.38
CA ARG A 129 1.82 -16.07 -17.69
C ARG A 129 1.76 -16.67 -16.28
N TRP A 130 0.57 -16.75 -15.67
CA TRP A 130 0.36 -17.47 -14.41
C TRP A 130 0.22 -18.97 -14.61
N ASP A 131 -0.36 -19.46 -15.72
CA ASP A 131 -0.34 -20.89 -16.06
C ASP A 131 1.10 -21.40 -16.21
N LEU A 132 1.98 -20.62 -16.85
CA LEU A 132 3.41 -20.95 -16.98
C LEU A 132 4.16 -20.91 -15.62
N CYS A 133 3.77 -20.01 -14.71
CA CYS A 133 4.37 -19.93 -13.38
C CYS A 133 3.87 -21.04 -12.45
N GLN A 134 2.58 -21.42 -12.51
CA GLN A 134 2.04 -22.56 -11.77
C GLN A 134 2.56 -23.91 -12.29
N HIS A 135 2.77 -24.05 -13.61
CA HIS A 135 3.40 -25.25 -14.17
C HIS A 135 4.87 -25.41 -13.77
N HIS A 136 5.59 -24.32 -13.48
CA HIS A 136 6.96 -24.39 -12.96
C HIS A 136 7.07 -24.63 -11.45
N VAL A 137 5.96 -24.48 -10.71
CA VAL A 137 5.89 -24.74 -9.25
C VAL A 137 5.42 -26.17 -8.95
N HIS A 138 4.78 -26.85 -9.91
CA HIS A 138 4.31 -28.23 -9.80
C HIS A 138 5.12 -29.26 -10.61
N GLY A 139 6.29 -28.89 -11.15
CA GLY A 139 7.22 -29.77 -11.88
C GLY A 139 8.51 -30.02 -11.12
#